data_AF-A0A2V9UPF4-F1
#
_entry.id   AF-A0A2V9UPF4-F1
#
_cell.length_a   1.000
_cell.length_b   1.000
_cell.length_c   1.000
_cell.angle_alpha   90.00
_cell.angle_beta   90.00
_cell.angle_gamma   90.00
#
_symmetry.space_group_name_H-M   'P 1'
#
loop_
_entity.id
_entity.type
_entity.pdbx_description
1 polymer ?
#
loop_
_entity_poly.entity_id
_entity_poly.type
_entity_poly.pdbx_seq_one_letter_code
_entity_poly.pdbx_strand_id
1 'polypeptide(L)'
;MQMRERIVAAIRKVPRGYVSTYGAIARAAGYPGAARQVVRTLHITAGLPWQRIVGAGGEIKLRGESAFEQRFRLESEGVTFRGRRVNMRVHEFKFATARKQPRSKNSAKTKRKLKRKANLESPAEGNPQQSQKPEARS
;
A
#
# COMPACT_ATOMS: atom_id res chain seq x y z
N MET A 1 0.70 -22.79 5.68
CA MET A 1 -0.30 -22.38 4.67
C MET A 1 0.37 -22.31 3.32
N GLN A 2 0.03 -23.23 2.41
CA GLN A 2 0.53 -23.25 1.04
C GLN A 2 -0.01 -22.05 0.25
N MET A 3 0.69 -21.59 -0.79
CA MET A 3 0.29 -20.42 -1.59
C MET A 3 -1.16 -20.51 -2.08
N ARG A 4 -1.55 -21.68 -2.59
CA ARG A 4 -2.91 -21.96 -3.07
C ARG A 4 -3.97 -21.72 -1.99
N GLU A 5 -3.74 -22.21 -0.78
CA GLU A 5 -4.67 -22.04 0.36
C GLU A 5 -4.85 -20.57 0.71
N ARG A 6 -3.77 -19.78 0.70
CA ARG A 6 -3.85 -18.34 0.95
C ARG A 6 -4.60 -17.60 -0.15
N ILE A 7 -4.43 -18.01 -1.42
CA ILE A 7 -5.18 -17.47 -2.55
C ILE A 7 -6.67 -17.82 -2.41
N VAL A 8 -7.01 -19.07 -2.14
CA VAL A 8 -8.40 -19.52 -1.92
C VAL A 8 -9.05 -18.74 -0.78
N ALA A 9 -8.35 -18.59 0.35
CA ALA A 9 -8.82 -17.81 1.48
C ALA A 9 -9.04 -16.34 1.13
N ALA A 10 -8.16 -15.74 0.31
CA ALA A 10 -8.33 -14.36 -0.16
C ALA A 10 -9.54 -14.21 -1.10
N ILE A 11 -9.77 -15.15 -2.02
CA ILE A 11 -10.91 -15.14 -2.95
C ILE A 11 -12.23 -15.24 -2.18
N ARG A 12 -12.32 -16.13 -1.18
CA ARG A 12 -13.53 -16.31 -0.36
C ARG A 12 -13.92 -15.08 0.45
N LYS A 13 -12.98 -14.16 0.71
CA LYS A 13 -13.26 -12.91 1.42
C LYS A 13 -13.98 -11.87 0.57
N VAL A 14 -14.05 -12.04 -0.76
CA VAL A 14 -14.71 -11.08 -1.64
C VAL A 14 -16.24 -11.22 -1.49
N PRO A 15 -16.93 -10.23 -0.91
CA PRO A 15 -18.36 -10.31 -0.66
C PRO A 15 -19.18 -10.27 -1.96
N ARG A 16 -20.45 -10.68 -1.87
CA ARG A 16 -21.40 -10.60 -2.97
C ARG A 16 -21.58 -9.15 -3.42
N GLY A 17 -21.67 -8.91 -4.73
CA GLY A 17 -21.84 -7.57 -5.30
C GLY A 17 -20.54 -6.75 -5.38
N TYR A 18 -19.40 -7.34 -5.00
CA TYR A 18 -18.09 -6.74 -5.14
C TYR A 18 -17.15 -7.63 -5.95
N VAL A 19 -16.14 -6.99 -6.56
CA VAL A 19 -15.11 -7.64 -7.35
C VAL A 19 -13.72 -7.24 -6.87
N SER A 20 -12.74 -8.10 -7.10
CA SER A 20 -11.34 -7.75 -6.86
C SER A 20 -10.46 -8.19 -8.03
N THR A 21 -9.31 -7.54 -8.17
CA THR A 21 -8.41 -7.85 -9.29
C THR A 21 -7.49 -9.02 -8.96
N TYR A 22 -7.03 -9.76 -9.98
CA TYR A 22 -6.03 -10.83 -9.79
C TYR A 22 -4.80 -10.36 -8.99
N GLY A 23 -4.31 -9.15 -9.26
CA GLY A 23 -3.18 -8.56 -8.54
C GLY A 23 -3.51 -8.20 -7.09
N ALA A 24 -4.73 -7.74 -6.80
CA ALA A 24 -5.18 -7.47 -5.44
C ALA A 24 -5.31 -8.75 -4.62
N ILE A 25 -5.86 -9.82 -5.20
CA ILE A 25 -5.93 -11.15 -4.57
C ILE A 25 -4.53 -11.68 -4.26
N ALA A 26 -3.61 -11.61 -5.22
CA ALA A 26 -2.23 -12.06 -5.02
C ALA A 26 -1.55 -11.29 -3.87
N ARG A 27 -1.74 -9.96 -3.80
CA ARG A 27 -1.24 -9.13 -2.71
C ARG A 27 -1.88 -9.49 -1.37
N ALA A 28 -3.19 -9.72 -1.33
CA ALA A 28 -3.92 -10.10 -0.12
C ALA A 28 -3.52 -11.49 0.40
N ALA A 29 -3.15 -12.40 -0.50
CA ALA A 29 -2.59 -13.71 -0.17
C ALA A 29 -1.13 -13.64 0.31
N GLY A 30 -0.48 -12.47 0.24
CA GLY A 30 0.91 -12.25 0.65
C GLY A 30 1.94 -12.46 -0.46
N TYR A 31 1.52 -12.58 -1.72
CA TYR A 31 2.37 -12.87 -2.87
C TYR A 31 2.19 -11.81 -3.98
N PRO A 32 2.69 -10.58 -3.79
CA PRO A 32 2.60 -9.55 -4.82
C PRO A 32 3.28 -10.01 -6.12
N GLY A 33 2.65 -9.76 -7.27
CA GLY A 33 3.13 -10.22 -8.58
C GLY A 33 2.67 -11.62 -8.99
N ALA A 34 2.11 -12.42 -8.08
CA ALA A 34 1.66 -13.78 -8.37
C ALA A 34 0.27 -13.87 -9.03
N ALA A 35 -0.14 -12.88 -9.85
CA ALA A 35 -1.46 -12.85 -10.48
C ALA A 35 -1.74 -14.09 -11.35
N ARG A 36 -0.73 -14.62 -12.05
CA ARG A 36 -0.86 -15.86 -12.84
C ARG A 36 -1.17 -17.08 -11.97
N GLN A 37 -0.64 -17.12 -10.73
CA GLN A 37 -0.94 -18.21 -9.79
C GLN A 37 -2.39 -18.15 -9.29
N VAL A 38 -2.96 -16.95 -9.19
CA VAL A 38 -4.40 -16.78 -8.90
C VAL A 38 -5.25 -17.40 -10.00
N VAL A 39 -4.93 -17.10 -11.27
CA VAL A 39 -5.64 -17.69 -12.42
C VAL A 39 -5.51 -19.21 -12.42
N ARG A 40 -4.29 -19.75 -12.23
CA ARG A 40 -4.08 -21.19 -12.13
C ARG A 40 -4.90 -21.82 -11.00
N THR A 41 -4.97 -21.15 -9.84
CA THR A 41 -5.75 -21.61 -8.69
C THR A 41 -7.24 -21.66 -9.00
N LEU A 42 -7.77 -20.67 -9.71
CA LEU A 42 -9.17 -20.62 -10.14
C LEU A 42 -9.52 -21.76 -11.10
N HIS A 43 -8.61 -22.16 -12.00
CA HIS A 43 -8.86 -23.27 -12.93
C HIS A 43 -8.88 -24.64 -12.25
N ILE A 44 -8.06 -24.85 -11.22
CA ILE A 44 -7.91 -26.17 -10.57
C ILE A 44 -8.83 -26.34 -9.36
N THR A 45 -9.44 -25.27 -8.85
CA THR A 45 -10.22 -25.30 -7.60
C THR A 45 -11.69 -25.01 -7.89
N ALA A 46 -12.54 -26.01 -7.69
CA ALA A 46 -13.99 -25.86 -7.80
C ALA A 46 -14.59 -25.11 -6.59
N GLY A 47 -15.82 -24.59 -6.76
CA GLY A 47 -16.58 -23.98 -5.68
C GLY A 47 -16.09 -22.60 -5.22
N LEU A 48 -15.24 -21.94 -6.01
CA LEU A 48 -14.83 -20.56 -5.74
C LEU A 48 -15.77 -19.57 -6.45
N PRO A 49 -16.02 -18.38 -5.87
CA PRO A 49 -16.71 -17.28 -6.54
C PRO A 49 -15.79 -16.64 -7.60
N TRP A 50 -15.39 -17.42 -8.60
CA TRP A 50 -14.44 -17.04 -9.62
C TRP A 50 -14.90 -15.81 -10.42
N GLN A 51 -16.22 -15.65 -10.58
CA GLN A 51 -16.80 -14.53 -11.31
C GLN A 51 -16.42 -13.17 -10.70
N ARG A 52 -16.16 -13.12 -9.39
CA ARG A 52 -15.79 -11.89 -8.66
C ARG A 52 -14.35 -11.45 -8.90
N ILE A 53 -13.54 -12.28 -9.58
CA ILE A 53 -12.14 -11.98 -9.84
C ILE A 53 -11.98 -11.48 -11.28
N VAL A 54 -11.53 -10.24 -11.42
CA VAL A 54 -11.48 -9.52 -12.70
C VAL A 54 -10.07 -9.04 -13.05
N GLY A 55 -9.88 -8.63 -14.29
CA GLY A 55 -8.65 -8.03 -14.79
C GLY A 55 -8.32 -6.69 -14.13
N ALA A 56 -7.13 -6.17 -14.43
CA ALA A 56 -6.72 -4.84 -14.00
C ALA A 56 -7.75 -3.78 -14.46
N GLY A 57 -8.15 -2.91 -13.54
CA GLY A 57 -9.16 -1.88 -13.80
C GLY A 57 -10.55 -2.43 -14.15
N GLY A 58 -10.91 -3.61 -13.65
CA GLY A 58 -12.28 -4.14 -13.71
C GLY A 58 -12.65 -4.85 -15.00
N GLU A 59 -11.70 -5.17 -15.87
CA GLU A 59 -11.98 -5.77 -17.18
C GLU A 59 -12.29 -7.27 -17.09
N ILE A 60 -13.36 -7.72 -17.75
CA ILE A 60 -13.60 -9.15 -17.98
C ILE A 60 -12.63 -9.66 -19.05
N LYS A 61 -11.61 -10.40 -18.58
CA LYS A 61 -10.53 -10.95 -19.42
C LYS A 61 -10.93 -12.23 -20.17
N LEU A 62 -11.99 -12.90 -19.75
CA LEU A 62 -12.52 -14.07 -20.44
C LEU A 62 -13.11 -13.69 -21.80
N ARG A 63 -13.31 -14.70 -22.65
CA ARG A 63 -13.89 -14.59 -24.00
C ARG A 63 -14.98 -15.63 -24.20
N GLY A 64 -15.86 -15.40 -25.17
CA GLY A 64 -16.96 -16.31 -25.50
C GLY A 64 -17.89 -16.54 -24.32
N GLU A 65 -18.38 -17.77 -24.20
CA GLU A 65 -19.37 -18.19 -23.19
C GLU A 65 -18.93 -17.86 -21.76
N SER A 66 -17.65 -18.08 -21.42
CA SER A 66 -17.15 -17.80 -20.08
C SER A 66 -17.19 -16.31 -19.72
N ALA A 67 -17.09 -15.42 -20.71
CA ALA A 67 -17.25 -13.98 -20.48
C ALA A 67 -18.71 -13.61 -20.20
N PHE A 68 -19.65 -14.24 -20.93
CA PHE A 68 -21.08 -14.05 -20.70
C PHE A 68 -21.49 -14.58 -19.34
N GLU A 69 -21.07 -15.79 -18.97
CA GLU A 69 -21.35 -16.38 -17.67
C GLU A 69 -20.77 -15.53 -16.52
N GLN A 70 -19.54 -15.04 -16.68
CA GLN A 70 -18.94 -14.15 -15.68
C GLN A 70 -19.79 -12.88 -15.49
N ARG A 71 -20.19 -12.27 -16.60
CA ARG A 71 -20.99 -11.05 -16.58
C ARG A 71 -22.37 -11.30 -15.97
N PHE A 72 -23.06 -12.34 -16.42
CA PHE A 72 -24.39 -12.70 -15.95
C PHE A 72 -24.43 -12.93 -14.44
N ARG A 73 -23.47 -13.70 -13.89
CA ARG A 73 -23.36 -13.91 -12.44
C ARG A 73 -23.07 -12.63 -11.67
N LEU A 74 -22.27 -11.72 -12.24
CA LEU A 74 -21.97 -10.45 -11.59
C LEU A 74 -23.19 -9.52 -11.62
N GLU A 75 -23.93 -9.47 -12.73
CA GLU A 75 -25.16 -8.70 -12.86
C GLU A 75 -26.24 -9.20 -11.89
N SER A 76 -26.37 -10.52 -11.68
CA SER A 76 -27.29 -11.09 -10.68
C SER A 76 -26.87 -10.83 -9.21
N GLU A 77 -25.62 -10.42 -9.00
CA GLU A 77 -25.13 -9.89 -7.73
C GLU A 77 -25.30 -8.35 -7.61
N GLY A 78 -25.85 -7.69 -8.63
CA GLY A 78 -26.06 -6.24 -8.66
C GLY A 78 -24.83 -5.43 -9.11
N VAL A 79 -23.85 -6.07 -9.75
CA VAL A 79 -22.64 -5.39 -10.24
C VAL A 79 -22.93 -4.63 -11.51
N THR A 80 -22.55 -3.35 -11.54
CA THR A 80 -22.73 -2.47 -12.70
C THR A 80 -21.50 -2.45 -13.61
N PHE A 81 -21.74 -2.28 -14.92
CA PHE A 81 -20.71 -2.34 -15.96
C PHE A 81 -20.74 -1.10 -16.86
N ARG A 82 -19.56 -0.74 -17.36
CA ARG A 82 -19.35 0.18 -18.49
C ARG A 82 -18.66 -0.58 -19.62
N GLY A 83 -19.44 -1.05 -20.59
CA GLY A 83 -18.95 -1.94 -21.65
C GLY A 83 -18.45 -3.27 -21.07
N ARG A 84 -17.16 -3.57 -21.23
CA ARG A 84 -16.51 -4.79 -20.69
C ARG A 84 -15.89 -4.63 -19.30
N ARG A 85 -16.05 -3.45 -18.68
CA ARG A 85 -15.40 -3.13 -17.40
C ARG A 85 -16.43 -2.95 -16.31
N VAL A 86 -16.18 -3.54 -15.15
CA VAL A 86 -16.94 -3.29 -13.93
C VAL A 86 -16.74 -1.84 -13.48
N ASN A 87 -17.79 -1.23 -12.93
CA ASN A 87 -17.67 0.05 -12.23
C ASN A 87 -16.90 -0.14 -10.91
N MET A 88 -15.57 -0.10 -10.99
CA MET A 88 -14.68 -0.29 -9.85
C MET A 88 -14.85 0.76 -8.75
N ARG A 89 -15.44 1.93 -9.03
CA ARG A 89 -15.68 2.94 -7.99
C ARG A 89 -16.68 2.44 -6.94
N VAL A 90 -17.67 1.67 -7.37
CA VAL A 90 -18.78 1.19 -6.53
C VAL A 90 -18.51 -0.23 -6.04
N HIS A 91 -17.99 -1.09 -6.92
CA HIS A 91 -17.92 -2.53 -6.68
C HIS A 91 -16.51 -3.04 -6.36
N GLU A 92 -15.47 -2.20 -6.26
CA GLU A 92 -14.12 -2.70 -5.92
C GLU A 92 -14.03 -3.11 -4.43
N PHE A 93 -13.74 -4.39 -4.19
CA PHE A 93 -13.33 -4.88 -2.89
C PHE A 93 -11.84 -4.60 -2.64
N LYS A 94 -11.58 -3.68 -1.71
CA LYS A 94 -10.23 -3.36 -1.25
C LYS A 94 -9.91 -4.16 -0.02
N PHE A 95 -8.94 -5.06 -0.13
CA PHE A 95 -8.35 -5.71 1.03
C PHE A 95 -7.69 -4.65 1.91
N ALA A 96 -7.95 -4.70 3.22
CA ALA A 96 -7.19 -3.92 4.19
C ALA A 96 -5.72 -4.27 3.99
N THR A 97 -4.97 -3.34 3.41
CA THR A 97 -3.53 -3.48 3.36
C THR A 97 -3.05 -3.31 4.79
N ALA A 98 -2.17 -4.20 5.25
CA ALA A 98 -1.36 -3.90 6.42
C ALA A 98 -0.70 -2.55 6.12
N ARG A 99 -1.15 -1.51 6.83
CA ARG A 99 -0.69 -0.12 6.68
C ARG A 99 0.84 -0.16 6.62
N LYS A 100 1.44 0.04 5.45
CA LYS A 100 2.79 0.56 5.43
C LYS A 100 2.66 1.98 5.96
N GLN A 101 3.11 2.20 7.19
CA GLN A 101 3.24 3.54 7.76
C GLN A 101 3.82 4.46 6.67
N PRO A 102 3.23 5.64 6.41
CA PRO A 102 3.82 6.57 5.47
C PRO A 102 5.25 6.85 5.95
N ARG A 103 6.26 6.50 5.15
CA ARG A 103 7.63 6.97 5.39
C ARG A 103 7.56 8.50 5.26
N SER A 104 7.55 9.18 6.40
CA SER A 104 7.62 10.63 6.52
C SER A 104 8.71 11.18 5.58
N LYS A 105 8.32 11.99 4.60
CA LYS A 105 9.24 12.73 3.73
C LYS A 105 9.62 14.11 4.29
N ASN A 106 9.46 14.35 5.60
CA ASN A 106 9.70 15.66 6.21
C ASN A 106 10.90 15.71 7.18
N SER A 107 12.06 15.13 6.81
CA SER A 107 13.29 15.24 7.61
C SER A 107 14.49 15.89 6.89
N ALA A 108 14.26 16.72 5.86
CA ALA A 108 15.35 17.40 5.15
C ALA A 108 15.37 18.93 5.29
N LYS A 109 14.35 19.57 5.87
CA LYS A 109 14.28 21.05 5.93
C LYS A 109 14.66 21.68 7.28
N THR A 110 14.65 20.93 8.38
CA THR A 110 14.88 21.50 9.74
C THR A 110 16.35 21.52 10.16
N LYS A 111 17.22 20.67 9.60
CA LYS A 111 18.65 20.63 9.99
C LYS A 111 19.49 21.80 9.48
N ARG A 112 19.01 22.58 8.51
CA ARG A 112 19.75 23.73 7.94
C ARG A 112 19.51 25.06 8.68
N LYS A 113 18.51 25.13 9.57
CA LYS A 113 18.16 26.36 10.30
C LYS A 113 18.81 26.44 11.69
N LEU A 114 19.20 25.31 12.29
CA LEU A 114 19.80 25.27 13.63
C LEU A 114 21.30 25.57 13.65
N LYS A 115 22.03 25.38 12.53
CA LYS A 115 23.49 25.66 12.46
C LYS A 115 23.86 27.14 12.27
N ARG A 116 22.91 28.03 11.93
CA ARG A 116 23.21 29.46 11.66
C ARG A 116 23.10 30.37 12.90
N LYS A 117 22.47 29.91 13.98
CA LYS A 117 22.24 30.74 15.19
C LYS A 117 23.35 30.65 16.25
N ALA A 118 24.35 29.78 16.09
CA ALA A 118 25.37 29.54 17.10
C ALA A 118 26.69 30.31 16.87
N ASN A 119 26.79 31.17 15.85
CA ASN A 119 28.07 31.79 15.47
C ASN A 119 28.01 33.32 15.36
N LEU A 120 27.07 33.96 16.06
CA LEU A 120 26.90 35.41 16.01
C LEU A 120 26.46 35.95 17.37
N GLU A 121 27.26 35.71 18.41
CA GLU A 121 27.19 36.45 19.67
C GLU A 121 28.50 36.24 20.42
N SER A 122 29.46 37.13 20.19
CA SER A 122 30.58 37.36 21.09
C SER A 122 30.95 38.84 21.01
N PRO A 123 30.38 39.69 21.88
CA PRO A 123 30.86 41.05 22.10
C PRO A 123 31.96 41.06 23.16
N ALA A 124 32.99 41.85 22.86
CA ALA A 124 34.10 42.19 23.72
C ALA A 124 33.70 43.10 24.91
N GLU A 125 34.69 43.34 25.77
CA GLU A 125 34.78 44.32 26.89
C GLU A 125 34.20 43.85 28.24
N GLY A 126 34.85 43.97 29.39
CA GLY A 126 36.19 44.47 29.77
C GLY A 126 36.27 44.63 31.31
N ASN A 127 37.40 44.20 31.91
CA ASN A 127 38.11 44.68 33.14
C ASN A 127 37.34 44.74 34.51
N PRO A 128 37.96 45.02 35.70
CA PRO A 128 39.35 44.94 36.19
C PRO A 128 39.53 44.21 37.57
N GLN A 129 40.80 44.18 38.05
CA GLN A 129 41.25 43.98 39.46
C GLN A 129 41.14 42.54 40.02
N GLN A 130 42.11 41.97 40.76
CA GLN A 130 43.01 42.56 41.74
C GLN A 130 44.21 41.63 42.05
N SER A 131 45.39 42.24 42.15
CA SER A 131 46.51 42.02 43.09
C SER A 131 46.80 40.63 43.68
N GLN A 132 48.06 40.19 43.57
CA GLN A 132 49.01 40.13 44.72
C GLN A 132 50.43 39.72 44.29
N LYS A 133 51.39 40.62 44.55
CA LYS A 133 52.83 40.37 44.83
C LYS A 133 52.95 39.56 46.16
N PRO A 134 54.11 38.99 46.58
CA PRO A 134 55.48 39.54 46.44
C PRO A 134 56.63 38.53 46.26
N GLU A 135 57.85 39.09 46.10
CA GLU A 135 59.18 38.65 46.62
C GLU A 135 59.71 37.22 46.35
N ALA A 136 61.00 36.94 46.21
CA ALA A 136 62.26 37.69 46.19
C ALA A 136 63.39 36.69 45.90
N ARG A 137 64.52 37.22 45.39
CA ARG A 137 65.92 36.74 45.59
C ARG A 137 66.28 35.35 45.01
N SER A 138 67.48 35.12 44.48
CA SER A 138 68.74 35.86 44.53
C SER A 138 69.59 35.52 43.31
#